data_AF-A0A7V9BI15-F1
#
_entry.id   AF-A0A7V9BI15-F1
#
_cell.length_a   1.000
_cell.length_b   1.000
_cell.length_c   1.000
_cell.angle_alpha   90.00
_cell.angle_beta   90.00
_cell.angle_gamma   90.00
#
_symmetry.space_group_name_H-M   'P 1'
#
loop_
_entity.id
_entity.type
_entity.pdbx_description
1 polymer ?
#
loop_
_entity_poly.entity_id
_entity_poly.type
_entity_poly.pdbx_seq_one_letter_code
_entity_poly.pdbx_strand_id
1 'polypeptide(L)'
;MSIRLFHRDARIVLPRGVIDGAHVWFAAHRRPVAWAALFAPALLLVGVTCQPDGDGLRFGSGNIRWRRGRLGTTIRLRLPPCSEKKAVLLARGLLKVARYGRPADGANS
;
A
#
# COMPACT_ATOMS: atom_id res chain seq x y z
N MET A 1 -9.22 -4.63 -28.38
CA MET A 1 -8.35 -5.68 -27.81
C MET A 1 -8.08 -5.35 -26.34
N SER A 2 -8.69 -6.06 -25.39
CA SER A 2 -8.54 -5.80 -23.95
C SER A 2 -7.63 -6.86 -23.35
N ILE A 3 -6.35 -6.53 -23.20
CA ILE A 3 -5.43 -7.40 -22.47
C ILE A 3 -5.78 -7.26 -20.99
N ARG A 4 -6.64 -8.15 -20.49
CA ARG A 4 -6.88 -8.31 -19.05
C ARG A 4 -5.66 -8.98 -18.43
N LEU A 5 -4.61 -8.20 -18.17
CA LEU A 5 -3.49 -8.56 -17.30
C LEU A 5 -3.98 -8.60 -15.84
N PHE A 6 -4.94 -9.47 -15.53
CA PHE A 6 -5.18 -9.84 -14.13
C PHE A 6 -4.14 -10.91 -13.80
N HIS A 7 -3.01 -10.44 -13.31
CA HIS A 7 -2.03 -11.29 -12.65
C HIS A 7 -2.77 -12.17 -11.63
N ARG A 8 -2.47 -13.47 -11.56
CA ARG A 8 -3.20 -14.46 -10.73
C ARG A 8 -3.38 -14.02 -9.27
N ASP A 9 -2.41 -13.26 -8.76
CA ASP A 9 -2.41 -12.76 -7.37
C ASP A 9 -2.80 -11.29 -7.24
N ALA A 10 -3.38 -10.70 -8.29
CA ALA A 10 -3.89 -9.34 -8.23
C ALA A 10 -5.02 -9.27 -7.20
N ARG A 11 -4.94 -8.27 -6.33
CA ARG A 11 -5.92 -7.98 -5.27
C ARG A 11 -6.83 -6.85 -5.71
N ILE A 12 -8.10 -6.97 -5.34
CA ILE A 12 -9.08 -5.88 -5.53
C ILE A 12 -8.79 -4.81 -4.47
N VAL A 13 -8.09 -3.75 -4.87
CA VAL A 13 -7.83 -2.58 -4.02
C VAL A 13 -8.44 -1.34 -4.68
N LEU A 14 -9.43 -0.75 -4.03
CA LEU A 14 -10.23 0.36 -4.54
C LEU A 14 -9.86 1.65 -3.81
N PRO A 15 -9.49 2.73 -4.52
CA PRO A 15 -9.35 4.04 -3.88
C PRO A 15 -10.72 4.51 -3.38
N ARG A 16 -10.75 5.11 -2.19
CA ARG A 16 -11.94 5.73 -1.60
C ARG A 16 -11.89 7.26 -1.68
N GLY A 17 -10.70 7.85 -1.59
CA GLY A 17 -10.50 9.31 -1.67
C GLY A 17 -9.37 9.78 -0.76
N VAL A 18 -9.42 11.06 -0.40
CA VAL A 18 -8.54 11.67 0.61
C VAL A 18 -9.39 12.12 1.80
N ILE A 19 -9.04 11.67 3.00
CA ILE A 19 -9.75 11.98 4.25
C ILE A 19 -8.71 12.37 5.31
N ASP A 20 -8.87 13.54 5.93
CA ASP A 20 -7.93 14.11 6.91
C ASP A 20 -6.47 14.12 6.39
N GLY A 21 -6.27 14.51 5.13
CA GLY A 21 -4.97 14.53 4.47
C GLY A 21 -4.34 13.15 4.21
N ALA A 22 -5.10 12.05 4.39
CA ALA A 22 -4.64 10.70 4.08
C ALA A 22 -5.35 10.14 2.85
N HIS A 23 -4.60 9.53 1.93
CA HIS A 23 -5.18 8.70 0.87
C HIS A 23 -5.76 7.43 1.49
N VAL A 24 -7.04 7.18 1.26
CA VAL A 24 -7.75 6.03 1.83
C VAL A 24 -8.09 5.04 0.72
N TRP A 25 -7.73 3.77 0.93
CA TRP A 25 -8.03 2.67 0.03
C TRP A 25 -8.72 1.54 0.79
N PHE A 26 -9.52 0.75 0.07
CA PHE A 26 -10.11 -0.48 0.59
C PHE A 26 -9.64 -1.68 -0.22
N ALA A 27 -8.99 -2.63 0.44
CA ALA A 27 -8.56 -3.89 -0.15
C ALA A 27 -9.55 -5.00 0.24
N ALA A 28 -10.30 -5.51 -0.74
CA ALA A 28 -11.26 -6.60 -0.55
C ALA A 28 -10.52 -7.95 -0.62
N HIS A 29 -10.54 -8.72 0.46
CA HIS A 29 -9.93 -10.04 0.53
C HIS A 29 -10.46 -10.84 1.72
N ARG A 30 -10.38 -12.18 1.61
CA ARG A 30 -10.78 -13.09 2.69
C ARG A 30 -9.61 -13.49 3.58
N ARG A 31 -8.39 -13.62 3.06
CA ARG A 31 -7.19 -14.05 3.80
C ARG A 31 -6.35 -12.86 4.27
N PRO A 32 -5.68 -12.93 5.42
CA PRO A 32 -4.71 -11.90 5.82
C PRO A 32 -3.65 -11.66 4.72
N VAL A 33 -3.20 -10.42 4.61
CA VAL A 33 -2.17 -9.99 3.66
C VAL A 33 -1.02 -9.38 4.46
N ALA A 34 0.20 -9.80 4.18
CA ALA A 34 1.41 -9.25 4.79
C ALA A 34 1.73 -7.86 4.20
N TRP A 35 0.94 -6.85 4.58
CA TRP A 35 1.04 -5.50 4.02
C TRP A 35 2.42 -4.86 4.23
N ALA A 36 3.06 -5.09 5.38
CA ALA A 36 4.42 -4.61 5.63
C ALA A 36 5.41 -5.13 4.59
N ALA A 37 5.36 -6.44 4.28
CA ALA A 37 6.22 -7.08 3.28
C ALA A 37 5.95 -6.59 1.84
N LEU A 38 4.80 -5.99 1.58
CA LEU A 38 4.48 -5.35 0.29
C LEU A 38 4.98 -3.91 0.23
N PHE A 39 4.73 -3.13 1.28
CA PHE A 39 4.99 -1.69 1.26
C PHE A 39 6.43 -1.31 1.61
N ALA A 40 7.09 -2.03 2.51
CA ALA A 40 8.45 -1.68 2.93
C ALA A 40 9.46 -1.69 1.76
N PRO A 41 9.52 -2.73 0.90
CA PRO A 41 10.40 -2.72 -0.26
C PRO A 41 10.04 -1.62 -1.27
N ALA A 42 8.74 -1.36 -1.46
CA ALA A 42 8.28 -0.31 -2.37
C ALA A 42 8.65 1.11 -1.90
N LEU A 43 8.60 1.35 -0.59
CA LEU A 43 9.07 2.60 0.02
C LEU A 43 10.58 2.74 -0.14
N LEU A 44 11.34 1.65 0.06
CA LEU A 44 12.79 1.66 -0.14
C LEU A 44 13.18 2.00 -1.58
N LEU A 45 12.47 1.46 -2.58
CA LEU A 45 12.69 1.76 -4.00
C LEU A 45 12.50 3.23 -4.36
N VAL A 46 11.68 3.97 -3.60
CA VAL A 46 11.50 5.42 -3.78
C VAL A 46 12.40 6.25 -2.87
N GLY A 47 13.43 5.62 -2.29
CA GLY A 47 14.44 6.27 -1.44
C GLY A 47 13.94 6.58 -0.03
N VAL A 48 12.91 5.89 0.44
CA VAL A 48 12.28 6.14 1.74
C VAL A 48 12.48 4.93 2.65
N THR A 49 13.25 5.10 3.72
CA THR A 49 13.33 4.11 4.79
C THR A 49 12.08 4.15 5.66
N CYS A 50 11.63 3.00 6.14
CA CYS A 50 10.46 2.89 6.99
C CYS A 50 10.72 1.98 8.19
N GLN A 51 9.99 2.22 9.27
CA GLN A 51 10.00 1.41 10.47
C GLN A 51 8.59 0.86 10.74
N PRO A 52 8.45 -0.37 11.25
CA PRO A 52 7.17 -0.88 11.74
C PRO A 52 6.54 0.05 12.80
N ASP A 53 5.22 0.27 12.71
CA ASP A 53 4.44 1.07 13.67
C ASP A 53 3.06 0.43 13.86
N GLY A 54 2.96 -0.55 14.76
CA GLY A 54 1.75 -1.34 15.00
C GLY A 54 1.21 -1.97 13.71
N ASP A 55 -0.07 -1.73 13.40
CA ASP A 55 -0.67 -2.11 12.13
C ASP A 55 -0.30 -1.13 10.99
N GLY A 56 1.00 -0.91 10.79
CA GLY A 56 1.47 0.07 9.81
C GLY A 56 3.00 0.17 9.68
N LEU A 57 3.40 1.11 8.83
CA LEU A 57 4.79 1.56 8.68
C LEU A 57 4.84 3.09 8.83
N ARG A 58 5.87 3.59 9.49
CA ARG A 58 6.19 5.02 9.59
C ARG A 58 7.43 5.33 8.75
N PHE A 59 7.42 6.48 8.08
CA PHE A 59 8.54 6.94 7.26
C PHE A 59 8.59 8.47 7.19
N GLY A 60 9.72 9.06 7.60
CA GLY A 60 9.79 10.52 7.82
C GLY A 60 8.65 11.00 8.72
N SER A 61 7.94 12.05 8.30
CA SER A 61 6.70 12.54 8.93
C SER A 61 5.42 11.87 8.40
N GLY A 62 5.55 10.90 7.48
CA GLY A 62 4.46 10.15 6.89
C GLY A 62 4.26 8.77 7.54
N ASN A 63 3.15 8.12 7.18
CA ASN A 63 2.86 6.76 7.58
C ASN A 63 1.90 6.07 6.59
N ILE A 64 1.91 4.75 6.62
CA ILE A 64 0.87 3.91 6.05
C ILE A 64 0.33 3.00 7.15
N ARG A 65 -0.97 3.06 7.42
CA ARG A 65 -1.66 2.23 8.40
C ARG A 65 -2.70 1.39 7.71
N TRP A 66 -2.94 0.19 8.23
CA TRP A 66 -4.00 -0.67 7.76
C TRP A 66 -4.82 -1.20 8.92
N ARG A 67 -6.12 -1.36 8.71
CA ARG A 67 -7.02 -1.94 9.72
C ARG A 67 -7.86 -3.02 9.08
N ARG A 68 -7.79 -4.23 9.63
CA ARG A 68 -8.60 -5.35 9.16
C ARG A 68 -10.04 -5.21 9.64
N GLY A 69 -10.97 -5.39 8.72
CA GLY A 69 -12.40 -5.51 8.98
C GLY A 69 -12.96 -6.82 8.45
N ARG A 70 -14.27 -7.01 8.58
CA ARG A 70 -14.95 -8.27 8.19
C ARG A 70 -14.80 -8.62 6.71
N LEU A 71 -14.81 -7.63 5.84
CA LEU A 71 -14.84 -7.82 4.37
C LEU A 71 -13.49 -7.51 3.68
N GLY A 72 -12.47 -7.11 4.43
CA GLY A 72 -11.20 -6.68 3.85
C GLY A 72 -10.35 -5.83 4.78
N THR A 73 -9.54 -4.95 4.20
CA THR A 73 -8.64 -4.07 4.95
C THR A 73 -8.74 -2.64 4.44
N THR A 74 -8.93 -1.69 5.35
CA THR A 74 -8.82 -0.26 5.05
C THR A 74 -7.38 0.15 5.20
N ILE A 75 -6.81 0.78 4.18
CA ILE A 75 -5.43 1.25 4.15
C ILE A 75 -5.47 2.78 4.11
N ARG A 76 -4.74 3.44 5.02
CA ARG A 76 -4.61 4.90 5.11
C ARG A 76 -3.15 5.27 4.89
N LEU A 77 -2.86 6.04 3.85
CA LEU A 77 -1.53 6.55 3.54
C LEU A 77 -1.50 8.06 3.77
N ARG A 78 -0.66 8.53 4.68
CA ARG A 78 -0.33 9.94 4.86
C ARG A 78 1.11 10.16 4.41
N LEU A 79 1.29 10.99 3.39
CA LEU A 79 2.62 11.31 2.88
C LEU A 79 3.21 12.51 3.66
N PRO A 80 4.55 12.60 3.78
CA PRO A 80 5.21 13.82 4.22
C PRO A 80 4.82 15.01 3.33
N PRO A 81 4.94 16.26 3.83
CA PRO A 81 4.74 17.45 3.02
C PRO A 81 5.58 17.39 1.72
N CYS A 82 4.90 17.43 0.58
CA CYS A 82 5.52 17.44 -0.74
C CYS A 82 4.57 18.08 -1.75
N SER A 83 5.07 18.35 -2.97
CA SER A 83 4.22 18.87 -4.04
C SER A 83 3.09 17.91 -4.37
N GLU A 84 1.93 18.45 -4.76
CA GLU A 84 0.74 17.66 -5.07
C GLU A 84 1.02 16.58 -6.13
N LYS A 85 1.77 16.94 -7.18
CA LYS A 85 2.17 16.00 -8.24
C LYS A 85 2.98 14.82 -7.68
N LYS A 86 3.93 15.07 -6.77
CA LYS A 86 4.72 14.01 -6.13
C LYS A 86 3.83 13.15 -5.23
N ALA A 87 2.94 13.77 -4.47
CA ALA A 87 1.99 13.05 -3.61
C ALA A 87 1.11 12.08 -4.42
N VAL A 88 0.52 12.56 -5.51
CA VAL A 88 -0.32 11.74 -6.41
C VAL A 88 0.47 10.59 -7.02
N LEU A 89 1.69 10.83 -7.48
CA LEU A 89 2.55 9.78 -8.07
C LEU A 89 2.90 8.71 -7.05
N LEU A 90 3.34 9.09 -5.84
CA LEU A 90 3.68 8.16 -4.78
C LEU A 90 2.45 7.35 -4.33
N ALA A 91 1.31 8.01 -4.13
CA ALA A 91 0.06 7.34 -3.77
C ALA A 91 -0.39 6.33 -4.83
N ARG A 92 -0.31 6.68 -6.12
CA ARG A 92 -0.66 5.77 -7.23
C ARG A 92 0.33 4.61 -7.36
N GLY A 93 1.62 4.86 -7.18
CA GLY A 93 2.65 3.81 -7.17
C GLY A 93 2.41 2.79 -6.06
N LEU A 94 2.20 3.26 -4.83
CA LEU A 94 1.90 2.40 -3.69
C LEU A 94 0.55 1.67 -3.83
N LEU A 95 -0.47 2.31 -4.43
CA LEU A 95 -1.73 1.63 -4.76
C LEU A 95 -1.51 0.49 -5.77
N LYS A 96 -0.63 0.67 -6.75
CA LYS A 96 -0.26 -0.39 -7.71
C LYS A 96 0.45 -1.54 -6.99
N VAL A 97 1.35 -1.26 -6.06
CA VAL A 97 1.98 -2.28 -5.20
C VAL A 97 0.93 -3.02 -4.37
N ALA A 98 -0.03 -2.31 -3.76
CA ALA A 98 -1.10 -2.93 -3.01
C ALA A 98 -1.92 -3.92 -3.88
N ARG A 99 -2.16 -3.57 -5.15
CA ARG A 99 -2.90 -4.40 -6.11
C ARG A 99 -2.10 -5.59 -6.62
N TYR A 100 -0.83 -5.40 -6.98
CA TYR A 100 -0.10 -6.39 -7.80
C TYR A 100 1.17 -6.93 -7.14
N GLY A 101 1.63 -6.33 -6.05
CA GLY A 101 2.84 -6.78 -5.37
C GLY A 101 2.69 -8.21 -4.85
N ARG A 102 3.73 -9.02 -4.94
CA ARG A 102 3.81 -10.25 -4.15
C ARG A 102 4.64 -9.94 -2.91
N PRO A 103 4.28 -10.45 -1.73
CA PRO A 103 5.26 -10.53 -0.64
C PRO A 103 6.50 -11.19 -1.22
N ALA A 104 7.70 -10.72 -0.87
CA ALA A 104 8.88 -11.51 -1.20
C ALA A 104 8.66 -12.89 -0.59
N ASP A 105 8.57 -13.92 -1.44
CA ASP A 105 8.64 -15.30 -0.95
C ASP A 105 9.90 -15.37 -0.13
N GLY A 106 9.78 -15.83 1.11
CA GLY A 106 10.90 -15.90 2.04
C GLY A 106 12.09 -16.49 1.28
N ALA A 107 13.21 -15.79 1.32
CA ALA A 107 14.49 -16.43 1.09
C ALA A 107 14.52 -17.59 2.10
N ASN A 108 14.19 -18.79 1.65
CA ASN A 108 14.57 -20.02 2.31
C ASN A 108 16.09 -20.05 2.23
N SER A 109 16.72 -19.43 3.22
CA SER A 109 18.12 -19.61 3.60
C SER A 109 18.12 -20.44 4.87
#